data_AF-A0A2U1UXD1-F1
#
_entry.id   AF-A0A2U1UXD1-F1
#
_cell.length_a   1.000
_cell.length_b   1.000
_cell.length_c   1.000
_cell.angle_alpha   90.00
_cell.angle_beta   90.00
_cell.angle_gamma   90.00
#
_symmetry.space_group_name_H-M   'P 1'
#
loop_
_entity.id
_entity.type
_entity.pdbx_description
1 polymer ?
#
loop_
_entity_poly.entity_id
_entity_poly.type
_entity_poly.pdbx_seq_one_letter_code
_entity_poly.pdbx_strand_id
1 'polypeptide(L)'
;MAELFTWLDAQLGRPPRNSPTVESIRYAMRHQKQLERLLDDGRSEADNNTVERAIRPICLSRKNVLFASSYGGAARWVAIVSLAKTCKLKTSICSATLRLADPAHQWLAQ
;
A
#
# COMPACT_ATOMS: atom_id res chain seq x y z
N MET A 1 15.32 16.11 -14.45
CA MET A 1 15.28 14.63 -14.28
C MET A 1 16.33 13.90 -15.10
N ALA A 2 16.51 14.21 -16.39
CA ALA A 2 17.55 13.58 -17.22
C ALA A 2 18.96 13.65 -16.59
N GLU A 3 19.35 14.81 -16.04
CA GLU A 3 20.67 14.98 -15.38
C GLU A 3 20.89 14.03 -14.18
N LEU A 4 19.84 13.73 -13.42
CA LEU A 4 19.91 12.79 -12.29
C LEU A 4 20.20 11.37 -12.76
N PHE A 5 19.52 10.92 -13.82
CA PHE A 5 19.73 9.57 -14.36
C PHE A 5 21.09 9.43 -15.04
N THR A 6 21.57 10.48 -15.73
CA THR A 6 22.94 10.51 -16.25
C THR A 6 23.98 10.42 -15.12
N TRP A 7 23.74 11.12 -14.01
CA TRP A 7 24.62 11.03 -12.84
C TRP A 7 24.59 9.63 -12.19
N LEU A 8 23.41 9.03 -12.05
CA LEU A 8 23.24 7.68 -11.50
C LEU A 8 23.93 6.61 -12.37
N ASP A 9 23.84 6.74 -13.69
CA ASP A 9 24.52 5.85 -14.64
C ASP A 9 26.05 5.96 -14.50
N ALA A 10 26.58 7.19 -14.34
CA ALA A 10 27.99 7.41 -14.05
C ALA A 10 28.44 6.83 -12.70
N GLN A 11 27.55 6.78 -11.69
CA GLN A 11 27.87 6.18 -10.38
C GLN A 11 27.90 4.64 -10.40
N LEU A 12 27.29 3.97 -11.38
CA LEU A 12 27.29 2.49 -11.46
C LEU A 12 28.69 1.89 -11.64
N GLY A 13 29.65 2.67 -12.15
CA GLY A 13 31.04 2.22 -12.37
C GLY A 13 31.94 2.23 -11.13
N ARG A 14 31.50 2.83 -10.01
CA ARG A 14 32.32 2.97 -8.78
C ARG A 14 32.16 1.81 -7.78
N PRO A 15 30.95 1.39 -7.39
CA PRO A 15 30.77 0.32 -6.42
C PRO A 15 30.86 -1.08 -7.07
N PRO A 16 31.11 -2.14 -6.27
CA PRO A 16 31.12 -3.49 -6.79
C PRO A 16 29.74 -3.88 -7.36
N ARG A 17 29.78 -4.62 -8.48
CA ARG A 17 28.64 -4.87 -9.39
C ARG A 17 27.41 -5.52 -8.72
N ASN A 18 27.59 -6.16 -7.57
CA ASN A 18 26.56 -6.87 -6.79
C ASN A 18 26.29 -6.24 -5.42
N SER A 19 26.71 -4.99 -5.21
CA SER A 19 26.36 -4.28 -3.98
C SER A 19 24.86 -3.92 -3.94
N PRO A 20 24.25 -3.84 -2.75
CA PRO A 20 22.88 -3.36 -2.59
C PRO A 20 22.67 -1.95 -3.17
N THR A 21 23.73 -1.14 -3.20
CA THR A 21 23.72 0.19 -3.83
C THR A 21 23.56 0.12 -5.35
N VAL A 22 24.22 -0.83 -6.02
CA VAL A 22 24.03 -1.02 -7.48
C VAL A 22 22.62 -1.52 -7.78
N GLU A 23 22.08 -2.40 -6.94
CA GLU A 23 20.72 -2.91 -7.09
C GLU A 23 19.68 -1.79 -6.95
N SER A 24 19.81 -0.93 -5.95
CA SER A 24 18.91 0.21 -5.76
C SER A 24 19.01 1.24 -6.88
N ILE A 25 20.22 1.52 -7.40
CA ILE A 25 20.40 2.40 -8.56
C ILE A 25 19.74 1.81 -9.81
N ARG A 26 19.96 0.52 -10.11
CA ARG A 26 19.30 -0.15 -11.24
C ARG A 26 17.78 -0.17 -11.09
N TYR A 27 17.29 -0.36 -9.87
CA TYR A 27 15.86 -0.29 -9.57
C TYR A 27 15.29 1.09 -9.90
N ALA A 28 15.94 2.17 -9.46
CA ALA A 28 15.55 3.53 -9.76
C ALA A 28 15.58 3.82 -11.28
N MET A 29 16.62 3.37 -11.99
CA MET A 29 16.73 3.52 -13.45
C MET A 29 15.59 2.81 -14.19
N ARG A 30 15.21 1.60 -13.76
CA ARG A 30 14.07 0.88 -14.35
C ARG A 30 12.74 1.64 -14.20
N HIS A 31 12.65 2.51 -13.18
CA HIS A 31 11.43 3.25 -12.85
C HIS A 31 11.45 4.70 -13.32
N GLN A 32 12.41 5.10 -14.15
CA GLN A 32 12.56 6.49 -14.62
C GLN A 32 11.24 7.11 -15.12
N LYS A 33 10.51 6.37 -15.97
CA LYS A 33 9.23 6.86 -16.54
C LYS A 33 8.16 7.07 -15.46
N GLN A 34 8.13 6.26 -14.40
CA GLN A 34 7.19 6.47 -13.30
C GLN A 34 7.57 7.71 -12.47
N LEU A 35 8.86 7.92 -12.23
CA LEU A 35 9.34 9.10 -11.50
C LEU A 35 9.09 10.41 -12.30
N GLU A 36 9.23 10.38 -13.63
CA GLU A 36 8.89 11.53 -14.48
C GLU A 36 7.39 11.84 -14.42
N ARG A 37 6.53 10.81 -14.52
CA ARG A 37 5.06 10.97 -14.39
C ARG A 37 4.62 11.52 -13.04
N LEU A 38 5.31 11.16 -11.95
CA LEU A 38 5.03 11.70 -10.61
C LEU A 38 5.24 13.22 -10.57
N LEU A 39 6.22 13.74 -11.30
CA LEU A 39 6.50 15.17 -11.37
C LEU A 39 5.55 15.89 -12.33
N ASP A 40 5.13 15.22 -13.41
CA ASP A 40 4.19 15.76 -14.39
C ASP A 40 2.75 15.83 -13.85
N ASP A 41 2.35 14.87 -12.99
CA ASP A 41 1.02 14.78 -12.40
C ASP A 41 1.03 15.06 -10.89
N GLY A 42 0.76 16.32 -10.53
CA GLY A 42 0.67 16.75 -9.12
C GLY A 42 -0.51 16.17 -8.32
N ARG A 43 -1.37 15.33 -8.94
CA ARG A 43 -2.40 14.58 -8.22
C ARG A 43 -1.85 13.33 -7.55
N SER A 44 -0.67 12.87 -7.97
CA SER A 44 -0.03 11.69 -7.42
C SER A 44 0.75 12.06 -6.15
N GLU A 45 0.37 11.46 -5.01
CA GLU A 45 1.13 11.60 -3.77
C GLU A 45 2.52 10.95 -3.94
N ALA A 46 3.59 11.68 -3.60
CA ALA A 46 4.96 11.16 -3.67
C ALA A 46 5.26 10.10 -2.61
N ASP A 47 4.43 10.05 -1.56
CA ASP A 47 4.49 9.04 -0.52
C ASP A 47 3.46 7.93 -0.74
N ASN A 48 3.74 6.76 -0.16
CA ASN A 48 2.82 5.62 -0.19
C ASN A 48 1.97 5.56 1.10
N ASN A 49 1.93 6.60 1.92
CA ASN A 49 1.36 6.57 3.27
C ASN A 49 -0.14 6.25 3.23
N THR A 50 -0.86 6.78 2.23
CA THR A 50 -2.27 6.47 1.99
C THR A 50 -2.49 4.98 1.72
N VAL A 51 -1.63 4.36 0.90
CA VAL A 51 -1.67 2.93 0.59
C VAL A 51 -1.28 2.10 1.81
N GLU A 52 -0.22 2.49 2.52
CA GLU A 52 0.24 1.80 3.74
C GLU A 52 -0.83 1.82 4.84
N ARG A 53 -1.45 2.98 5.07
CA ARG A 53 -2.58 3.11 6.00
C ARG A 53 -3.78 2.26 5.59
N ALA A 54 -4.05 2.15 4.29
CA ALA A 54 -5.15 1.33 3.78
C ALA A 54 -4.91 -0.18 3.97
N ILE A 55 -3.68 -0.65 3.76
CA ILE A 55 -3.32 -2.08 3.85
C ILE A 55 -2.97 -2.51 5.29
N ARG A 56 -2.52 -1.60 6.16
CA ARG A 56 -2.11 -1.90 7.54
C ARG A 56 -3.15 -2.71 8.35
N PRO A 57 -4.45 -2.38 8.34
CA PRO A 57 -5.46 -3.19 9.04
C PRO A 57 -5.55 -4.63 8.51
N ILE A 58 -5.31 -4.84 7.21
CA ILE A 58 -5.31 -6.16 6.57
C ILE A 58 -4.08 -6.94 7.06
N CYS A 59 -2.89 -6.33 7.04
CA CYS A 59 -1.66 -6.96 7.52
C CYS A 59 -1.72 -7.31 9.01
N LEU A 60 -2.29 -6.44 9.85
CA LEU A 60 -2.46 -6.69 11.28
C LEU A 60 -3.50 -7.79 11.54
N SER A 61 -4.63 -7.77 10.85
CA SER A 61 -5.68 -8.78 11.03
C SER A 61 -5.26 -10.18 10.58
N ARG A 62 -4.33 -10.32 9.61
CA ARG A 62 -3.79 -11.64 9.21
C ARG A 62 -3.19 -12.45 10.36
N LYS A 63 -2.60 -11.78 11.37
CA LYS A 63 -2.07 -12.45 12.57
C LYS A 63 -3.18 -12.91 13.54
N ASN A 64 -4.36 -12.29 13.47
CA ASN A 64 -5.48 -12.51 14.39
C ASN A 64 -6.59 -13.39 13.80
N VAL A 65 -6.50 -13.77 12.51
CA VAL A 65 -7.53 -14.57 11.85
C VAL A 65 -7.17 -16.05 11.99
N LEU A 66 -7.71 -16.67 13.04
CA LEU A 66 -7.50 -18.08 13.38
C LEU A 66 -7.94 -19.07 12.28
N PHE A 67 -8.80 -18.63 11.35
CA PHE A 67 -9.38 -19.46 10.30
C PHE A 67 -8.65 -19.38 8.96
N ALA A 68 -7.64 -18.51 8.80
CA ALA A 68 -6.95 -18.29 7.52
C ALA A 68 -5.71 -19.18 7.31
N SER A 69 -5.57 -20.26 8.09
CA SER A 69 -4.44 -21.21 7.98
C SER A 69 -4.57 -22.19 6.80
N SER A 70 -5.78 -22.35 6.25
CA SER A 70 -6.03 -23.18 5.07
C SER A 70 -6.40 -22.32 3.85
N TYR A 71 -6.17 -22.85 2.63
CA TYR A 71 -6.50 -22.14 1.39
C TYR A 71 -7.99 -21.74 1.31
N GLY A 72 -8.89 -22.64 1.72
CA GLY A 72 -10.33 -22.35 1.79
C GLY A 72 -10.67 -21.30 2.85
N GLY A 73 -9.99 -21.32 4.00
CA GLY A 73 -10.13 -20.30 5.03
C GLY A 73 -9.66 -18.92 4.58
N ALA A 74 -8.54 -18.86 3.85
CA ALA A 74 -8.02 -17.63 3.25
C ALA A 74 -8.99 -17.05 2.21
N ALA A 75 -9.57 -17.89 1.33
CA ALA A 75 -10.55 -17.45 0.34
C ALA A 75 -11.79 -16.82 0.99
N ARG A 76 -12.32 -17.44 2.05
CA ARG A 76 -13.49 -16.92 2.78
C ARG A 76 -13.17 -15.63 3.51
N TRP A 77 -11.98 -15.52 4.10
CA TRP A 77 -11.52 -14.29 4.73
C TRP A 77 -11.36 -13.14 3.72
N VAL A 78 -10.78 -13.40 2.55
CA VAL A 78 -10.65 -12.41 1.47
C VAL A 78 -12.03 -11.89 1.02
N ALA A 79 -13.02 -12.77 0.89
CA ALA A 79 -14.39 -12.36 0.54
C ALA A 79 -15.00 -11.41 1.59
N ILE A 80 -14.84 -11.71 2.88
CA ILE A 80 -15.34 -10.87 3.98
C ILE A 80 -14.63 -9.52 4.02
N VAL A 81 -13.30 -9.50 3.94
CA VAL A 81 -12.52 -8.26 3.96
C VAL A 81 -12.81 -7.40 2.73
N SER A 82 -12.96 -8.01 1.56
CA SER A 82 -13.34 -7.32 0.32
C SER A 82 -14.70 -6.63 0.50
N LEU A 83 -15.72 -7.35 0.95
CA LEU A 83 -17.05 -6.80 1.20
C LEU A 83 -17.01 -5.64 2.20
N ALA A 84 -16.34 -5.83 3.34
CA ALA A 84 -16.21 -4.79 4.37
C ALA A 84 -15.52 -3.53 3.83
N LYS A 85 -14.48 -3.69 2.99
CA LYS A 85 -13.80 -2.55 2.35
C LYS A 85 -14.66 -1.87 1.30
N THR A 86 -15.40 -2.60 0.49
CA THR A 86 -16.33 -2.02 -0.49
C THR A 86 -17.44 -1.24 0.20
N CYS A 87 -17.99 -1.75 1.30
CA CYS A 87 -18.98 -1.02 2.10
C CYS A 87 -18.41 0.29 2.69
N LYS A 88 -17.14 0.27 3.14
CA LYS A 88 -16.47 1.49 3.63
C LYS A 88 -16.24 2.53 2.52
N LEU A 89 -15.97 2.10 1.30
CA LEU A 89 -15.75 2.97 0.14
C LEU A 89 -17.06 3.51 -0.46
N LYS A 90 -18.15 2.74 -0.35
CA LYS A 90 -19.48 3.06 -0.91
C LYS A 90 -20.44 3.42 0.24
N THR A 91 -20.27 4.60 0.84
CA THR A 91 -21.07 5.08 1.98
C THR A 91 -22.58 5.16 1.70
N SER A 92 -23.01 5.24 0.43
CA SER A 92 -24.43 5.32 0.07
C SER A 92 -25.20 3.99 0.10
N ILE A 93 -24.52 2.84 0.10
CA ILE A 93 -25.17 1.50 0.07
C ILE A 93 -25.36 0.94 1.49
N CYS A 94 -24.62 1.44 2.47
CA CYS A 94 -24.52 0.81 3.79
C CYS A 94 -24.76 1.81 4.93
N SER A 95 -25.95 2.40 4.98
CA SER A 95 -26.35 3.31 6.07
C SER A 95 -26.71 2.59 7.38
N ALA A 96 -26.82 1.25 7.38
CA ALA A 96 -27.29 0.49 8.55
C ALA A 96 -26.21 -0.29 9.31
N THR A 97 -25.15 -0.79 8.67
CA THR A 97 -24.22 -1.74 9.32
C THR A 97 -22.94 -1.09 9.87
N LEU A 98 -22.50 0.04 9.31
CA LEU A 98 -21.27 0.73 9.76
C LEU A 98 -21.41 1.44 11.11
N ARG A 99 -22.63 1.73 11.59
CA ARG A 99 -22.86 2.30 12.92
C ARG A 99 -22.51 1.36 14.07
N LEU A 100 -22.55 0.04 13.85
CA LEU A 100 -22.25 -0.96 14.89
C LEU A 100 -20.78 -1.38 14.91
N ALA A 101 -20.00 -1.04 13.88
CA ALA A 101 -18.60 -1.46 13.72
C ALA A 101 -17.59 -0.34 14.00
N ASP A 102 -18.06 0.86 14.36
CA ASP A 102 -17.17 1.98 14.70
C ASP A 102 -16.83 1.96 16.20
N PRO A 103 -15.59 1.61 16.59
CA PRO A 103 -15.19 1.59 18.00
C PRO A 103 -15.18 2.99 18.63
N ALA A 104 -15.33 4.06 17.84
CA ALA A 104 -15.44 5.43 18.35
C ALA A 104 -16.75 5.71 19.10
N HIS A 105 -17.81 4.91 18.91
CA HIS A 105 -19.10 5.11 19.58
C HIS A 105 -19.21 4.45 20.97
N GLN A 106 -18.21 3.68 21.43
CA GLN A 106 -18.20 3.08 22.77
C GLN A 106 -17.83 4.07 23.90
N TRP A 107 -17.39 5.29 23.58
CA TRP A 107 -16.96 6.29 24.57
C TRP A 107 -18.03 7.31 25.00
N LEU A 108 -19.26 7.20 24.51
CA LEU A 108 -20.37 8.11 24.89
C LEU A 108 -21.46 7.43 25.76
N ALA A 109 -21.15 6.29 26.38
CA ALA A 109 -22.06 5.55 27.26
C ALA A 109 -21.45 5.20 28.64
N GLN A 110 -20.53 6.03 29.12
CA GLN A 110 -20.10 6.15 30.51
C GLN A 110 -19.88 7.64 30.82
#